data_AF-A0A9D3WAX5-F1
#
_entry.id   AF-A0A9D3WAX5-F1
#
_cell.length_a   1.000
_cell.length_b   1.000
_cell.length_c   1.000
_cell.angle_alpha   90.00
_cell.angle_beta   90.00
_cell.angle_gamma   90.00
#
_symmetry.space_group_name_H-M   'P 1'
#
loop_
_entity.id
_entity.type
_entity.pdbx_description
1 polymer ?
#
loop_
_entity_poly.entity_id
_entity_poly.type
_entity_poly.pdbx_seq_one_letter_code
_entity_poly.pdbx_strand_id
1 'polypeptide(L)'
;MKCNMTIAQYFHKVKSLCREISELDPEAPISETRMKRVIIHGLRLEYQYFITAVQGWQNQPSLVEFENLLAGQEALVKQMAGNSSKSEEEALYAGRSKQSFKQNAV
;
A
#
# COMPACT_ATOMS: atom_id res chain seq x y z
N MET A 1 1.26 -5.10 -16.69
CA MET A 1 2.59 -5.01 -16.04
C MET A 1 2.44 -5.59 -14.63
N LYS A 2 2.99 -6.78 -14.33
CA LYS A 2 3.11 -7.23 -12.92
C LYS A 2 4.26 -6.45 -12.30
N CYS A 3 3.98 -5.26 -11.77
CA CYS A 3 4.99 -4.42 -11.15
C CYS A 3 5.08 -4.71 -9.66
N ASN A 4 6.24 -5.22 -9.21
CA ASN A 4 6.68 -5.11 -7.81
C ASN A 4 7.18 -3.68 -7.54
N MET A 5 6.36 -2.67 -7.81
CA MET A 5 6.66 -1.27 -7.49
C MET A 5 5.62 -0.74 -6.51
N THR A 6 6.07 0.07 -5.56
CA THR A 6 5.17 0.77 -4.65
C THR A 6 4.37 1.83 -5.41
N ILE A 7 3.28 2.31 -4.81
CA ILE A 7 2.49 3.40 -5.39
C ILE A 7 3.37 4.62 -5.64
N ALA A 8 4.20 5.01 -4.67
CA ALA A 8 5.10 6.15 -4.81
C ALA A 8 6.10 5.97 -5.97
N GLN A 9 6.68 4.78 -6.13
CA GLN A 9 7.58 4.48 -7.23
C GLN A 9 6.87 4.55 -8.59
N TYR A 10 5.65 4.04 -8.66
CA TYR A 10 4.84 4.09 -9.87
C TYR A 10 4.49 5.53 -10.27
N PHE A 11 4.02 6.34 -9.32
CA PHE A 11 3.74 7.76 -9.55
C PHE A 11 4.98 8.54 -9.97
N HIS A 12 6.12 8.30 -9.32
CA HIS A 12 7.38 8.94 -9.69
C HIS A 12 7.75 8.64 -11.16
N LYS A 13 7.63 7.39 -11.59
CA LYS A 13 7.88 7.01 -12.99
C LYS A 13 6.94 7.68 -13.97
N VAL A 14 5.63 7.70 -13.69
CA VAL A 14 4.66 8.36 -14.57
C VAL A 14 4.95 9.86 -14.65
N LYS A 15 5.21 10.53 -13.52
CA LYS A 15 5.56 11.96 -13.50
C LYS A 15 6.84 12.27 -14.28
N SER A 16 7.88 11.45 -14.14
CA SER A 16 9.12 11.58 -14.92
C SER A 16 8.84 11.49 -16.42
N LEU A 17 8.13 10.45 -16.85
CA LEU A 17 7.82 10.25 -18.27
C LEU A 17 6.97 11.39 -18.84
N CYS A 18 5.96 11.87 -18.11
CA CYS A 18 5.16 12.99 -18.58
C CYS A 18 5.97 14.29 -18.67
N ARG A 19 6.93 14.49 -17.75
CA ARG A 19 7.86 15.61 -17.83
C ARG A 19 8.76 15.48 -19.06
N GLU A 20 9.38 14.32 -19.27
CA GLU A 20 10.22 14.04 -20.45
C GLU A 20 9.43 14.26 -21.76
N ILE A 21 8.17 13.81 -21.82
CA ILE A 21 7.30 14.06 -22.98
C ILE A 21 7.04 15.56 -23.17
N SER A 22 6.82 16.30 -22.09
CA SER A 22 6.58 17.74 -22.18
C SER A 22 7.84 18.53 -22.56
N GLU A 23 9.03 17.99 -22.28
CA GLU A 23 10.30 18.53 -22.75
C GLU A 23 10.53 18.25 -24.25
N LEU A 24 10.03 17.12 -24.76
CA LEU A 24 10.08 16.75 -26.18
C LEU A 24 9.03 17.46 -27.04
N ASP A 25 7.84 17.71 -26.49
CA ASP A 25 6.74 18.43 -27.14
C ASP A 25 6.15 19.50 -26.19
N PRO A 26 6.76 20.70 -26.18
CA PRO A 26 6.31 21.80 -25.32
C PRO A 26 4.93 22.36 -25.71
N GLU A 27 4.45 22.14 -26.93
CA GLU A 27 3.18 22.67 -27.42
C GLU A 27 1.98 21.84 -26.94
N ALA A 28 2.19 20.56 -26.60
CA ALA A 28 1.14 19.67 -26.12
C ALA A 28 1.51 18.98 -24.78
N PRO A 29 1.69 19.74 -23.69
CA PRO A 29 2.06 19.17 -22.40
C PRO A 29 1.00 18.20 -21.89
N ILE A 30 1.44 17.17 -21.16
CA ILE A 30 0.53 16.19 -20.58
C ILE A 30 -0.23 16.82 -19.41
N SER A 31 -1.53 17.08 -19.62
CA SER A 31 -2.39 17.61 -18.57
C SER A 31 -2.55 16.64 -17.40
N GLU A 32 -2.84 17.17 -16.21
CA GLU A 32 -3.08 16.36 -15.01
C GLU A 32 -4.20 15.34 -15.22
N THR A 33 -5.24 15.69 -15.99
CA THR A 33 -6.35 14.78 -16.33
C THR A 33 -5.86 13.58 -17.14
N ARG A 34 -4.99 13.80 -18.12
CA ARG A 34 -4.38 12.71 -18.91
C ARG A 34 -3.46 11.86 -18.05
N MET A 35 -2.68 12.48 -17.17
CA MET A 35 -1.80 11.78 -16.23
C MET A 35 -2.60 10.88 -15.27
N LYS A 36 -3.68 11.39 -14.66
CA LYS A 36 -4.59 10.59 -13.82
C LYS A 36 -5.16 9.39 -14.57
N ARG A 37 -5.57 9.58 -15.83
CA ARG A 37 -6.06 8.49 -16.69
C ARG A 37 -5.01 7.41 -16.90
N VAL A 38 -3.75 7.79 -17.21
CA VAL A 38 -2.64 6.84 -17.36
C VAL A 38 -2.41 6.05 -16.07
N ILE A 39 -2.41 6.72 -14.92
CA ILE A 39 -2.25 6.10 -13.60
C ILE A 39 -3.38 5.09 -13.34
N ILE A 40 -4.63 5.50 -13.49
CA ILE A 40 -5.80 4.65 -13.22
C ILE A 40 -5.76 3.37 -14.06
N HIS A 41 -5.42 3.49 -15.36
CA HIS A 41 -5.36 2.32 -16.24
C HIS A 41 -4.12 1.45 -16.05
N GLY A 42 -3.02 1.99 -15.49
CA GLY A 42 -1.79 1.24 -15.25
C GLY A 42 -1.68 0.64 -13.85
N LEU A 43 -2.59 0.96 -12.93
CA LEU A 43 -2.63 0.38 -11.59
C LEU A 43 -3.05 -1.10 -11.61
N ARG A 44 -2.65 -1.82 -10.56
CA ARG A 44 -3.05 -3.21 -10.33
C ARG A 44 -4.55 -3.29 -10.02
N LEU A 45 -5.22 -4.35 -10.46
CA LEU A 45 -6.67 -4.54 -10.26
C LEU A 45 -7.09 -4.55 -8.79
N GLU A 46 -6.19 -4.85 -7.86
CA GLU A 46 -6.44 -4.77 -6.41
C GLU A 46 -6.84 -3.36 -5.92
N TYR A 47 -6.48 -2.30 -6.67
CA TYR A 47 -6.90 -0.93 -6.35
C TYR A 47 -8.23 -0.54 -7.02
N GLN A 48 -8.83 -1.40 -7.86
CA GLN A 48 -9.99 -1.04 -8.67
C GLN A 48 -11.19 -0.59 -7.82
N TYR A 49 -11.48 -1.30 -6.72
CA TYR A 49 -12.56 -0.93 -5.82
C TYR A 49 -12.33 0.46 -5.19
N PHE A 50 -11.11 0.70 -4.72
CA PHE A 50 -10.72 1.99 -4.15
C PHE A 50 -10.82 3.12 -5.18
N ILE A 51 -10.33 2.91 -6.40
CA ILE A 51 -10.44 3.88 -7.50
C ILE A 51 -11.90 4.20 -7.80
N THR A 52 -12.76 3.18 -7.89
CA THR A 52 -14.20 3.36 -8.16
C THR A 52 -14.86 4.20 -7.07
N ALA A 53 -14.50 3.98 -5.80
CA ALA A 53 -15.00 4.77 -4.68
C ALA A 53 -14.56 6.25 -4.77
N VAL A 54 -13.28 6.51 -5.08
CA VAL A 54 -12.74 7.88 -5.24
C VAL A 54 -13.38 8.60 -6.44
N GLN A 55 -13.66 7.89 -7.54
CA GLN A 55 -14.32 8.46 -8.71
C GLN A 55 -15.76 8.93 -8.42
N GLY A 56 -16.43 8.36 -7.41
CA GLY A 56 -17.78 8.78 -7.00
C GLY A 56 -17.81 10.07 -6.17
N TRP A 57 -16.67 10.65 -5.82
CA TRP A 57 -16.63 11.85 -4.97
C TRP A 57 -17.06 13.11 -5.72
N GLN A 58 -17.85 13.95 -5.04
CA GLN A 58 -18.29 15.26 -5.57
C GLN A 58 -17.10 16.16 -5.92
N ASN A 59 -16.13 16.24 -5.00
CA ASN A 59 -14.87 16.93 -5.24
C ASN A 59 -13.79 15.91 -5.55
N GLN A 60 -13.26 15.96 -6.77
CA GLN A 60 -12.19 15.06 -7.19
C GLN A 60 -10.87 15.49 -6.56
N PRO A 61 -10.07 14.53 -6.03
CA PRO A 61 -8.77 14.86 -5.48
C PRO A 61 -7.83 15.38 -6.57
N SER A 62 -6.95 16.31 -6.24
CA SER A 62 -5.78 16.65 -7.03
C SER A 62 -4.88 15.42 -7.22
N LEU A 63 -3.93 15.48 -8.15
CA LEU A 63 -3.01 14.38 -8.40
C LEU A 63 -2.19 14.01 -7.15
N VAL A 64 -1.77 15.01 -6.37
CA VAL A 64 -1.00 14.81 -5.13
C VAL A 64 -1.88 14.15 -4.06
N GLU A 65 -3.12 14.61 -3.89
CA GLU A 65 -4.06 13.98 -2.97
C GLU A 65 -4.38 12.53 -3.39
N PHE A 66 -4.54 12.28 -4.69
CA PHE A 66 -4.79 10.94 -5.22
C PHE A 66 -3.63 9.98 -4.97
N GLU A 67 -2.39 10.46 -5.13
CA GLU A 67 -1.18 9.71 -4.77
C GLU A 67 -1.15 9.34 -3.29
N ASN A 68 -1.41 10.31 -2.41
CA ASN A 68 -1.43 10.12 -0.97
C ASN A 68 -2.50 9.11 -0.54
N LEU A 69 -3.69 9.18 -1.15
CA LEU A 69 -4.79 8.24 -0.91
C LEU A 69 -4.39 6.80 -1.28
N LEU A 70 -3.79 6.60 -2.46
CA LEU A 70 -3.34 5.28 -2.90
C LEU A 70 -2.17 4.75 -2.06
N ALA A 71 -1.24 5.62 -1.64
CA ALA A 71 -0.15 5.26 -0.74
C ALA A 71 -0.68 4.84 0.64
N GLY A 72 -1.69 5.55 1.15
CA GLY A 72 -2.41 5.18 2.37
C GLY A 72 -3.07 3.80 2.26
N GLN A 73 -3.75 3.53 1.14
CA GLN A 73 -4.34 2.22 0.88
C GLN A 73 -3.28 1.11 0.79
N GLU A 74 -2.15 1.36 0.12
CA GLU A 74 -1.03 0.42 0.06
C GLU A 74 -0.47 0.10 1.46
N ALA A 75 -0.33 1.11 2.32
CA ALA A 75 0.15 0.94 3.68
C ALA A 75 -0.83 0.10 4.54
N LEU A 76 -2.13 0.37 4.45
CA LEU A 76 -3.16 -0.38 5.17
C LEU A 76 -3.17 -1.86 4.76
N VAL A 77 -3.10 -2.15 3.46
CA VAL A 77 -3.05 -3.54 2.94
C VAL A 77 -1.80 -4.26 3.43
N LYS A 78 -0.64 -3.59 3.43
CA LYS A 78 0.61 -4.17 3.95
C LYS A 78 0.53 -4.48 5.44
N GLN A 79 -0.10 -3.60 6.23
CA GLN A 79 -0.32 -3.85 7.66
C GLN A 79 -1.26 -5.04 7.89
N MET A 80 -2.37 -5.14 7.16
CA MET A 80 -3.29 -6.30 7.29
C MET A 80 -2.61 -7.63 6.92
N ALA A 81 -1.74 -7.64 5.91
CA ALA A 81 -0.96 -8.83 5.55
C ALA A 81 0.09 -9.19 6.63
N GLY A 82 0.71 -8.19 7.28
CA GLY A 82 1.71 -8.38 8.33
C GLY A 82 1.15 -8.75 9.70
N ASN A 83 -0.10 -8.38 9.99
CA ASN A 83 -0.73 -8.60 11.29
C ASN A 83 -1.45 -9.96 11.40
N SER A 84 -1.51 -10.73 10.30
CA SER A 84 -2.16 -12.06 10.26
C SER A 84 -1.34 -13.18 10.92
N SER A 85 -0.14 -12.90 11.42
CA SER A 85 0.70 -13.90 12.10
C SER A 85 1.38 -13.31 13.33
N LYS A 86 0.63 -13.22 14.43
CA LYS A 86 1.22 -13.38 15.75
C LYS A 86 0.25 -14.20 16.58
N SER A 87 0.32 -15.50 16.36
CA SER A 87 -0.29 -16.51 17.21
C SER A 87 0.13 -16.23 18.64
N GLU A 88 -0.86 -15.86 19.43
CA GLU A 88 -0.95 -15.77 20.89
C GLU A 88 -0.65 -17.12 21.59
N GLU A 89 0.09 -18.04 20.94
CA GLU A 89 0.23 -19.45 21.31
C GLU A 89 1.54 -19.77 22.06
N GLU A 90 2.54 -18.88 22.08
CA GLU A 90 3.79 -19.11 22.82
C GLU A 90 3.78 -18.64 24.29
N ALA A 91 2.69 -18.02 24.77
CA ALA A 91 2.61 -17.51 26.15
C ALA A 91 1.94 -18.48 27.15
N LEU A 92 1.30 -19.56 26.68
CA LEU A 92 0.50 -20.44 27.55
C LEU A 92 1.22 -21.70 28.05
N TYR A 93 2.47 -21.96 27.60
CA TYR A 93 3.21 -23.18 27.96
C TYR A 93 4.37 -22.97 28.97
N ALA A 94 4.55 -21.76 29.52
CA ALA A 94 5.63 -21.47 30.49
C ALA A 94 5.25 -21.77 31.96
N GLY A 95 4.26 -22.62 32.21
CA GLY A 95 3.61 -22.74 33.51
C GLY A 95 3.49 -24.14 34.08
N ARG A 96 4.51 -25.01 33.99
CA ARG A 96 4.58 -26.21 34.86
C ARG A 96 5.96 -26.85 34.86
N SER A 97 6.69 -26.65 35.96
CA SER A 97 7.36 -27.70 36.75
C SER A 97 8.56 -27.13 37.52
N LYS A 98 8.43 -27.09 38.86
CA LYS A 98 9.49 -27.37 39.84
C LYS A 98 8.93 -27.12 41.24
N GLN A 99 8.09 -28.03 41.72
CA GLN A 99 7.82 -28.17 43.16
C GLN A 99 8.68 -29.34 43.64
N SER A 100 9.83 -29.01 44.25
CA SER A 100 10.73 -29.97 44.86
C SER A 100 10.13 -30.46 46.19
N PHE A 101 9.68 -31.71 46.23
CA PHE A 101 9.38 -32.40 47.49
C PHE A 101 10.70 -32.89 48.10
N LYS A 102 11.07 -32.34 49.25
CA LYS A 102 12.10 -32.91 50.13
C LYS A 102 11.48 -34.08 50.89
N GLN A 103 12.03 -35.28 50.74
CA GLN A 103 11.81 -36.38 51.67
C GLN A 103 12.98 -36.43 52.64
N ASN A 104 12.69 -36.28 53.93
CA ASN A 104 13.60 -36.64 55.01
C ASN A 104 13.42 -38.14 55.28
N ALA A 105 14.52 -38.89 55.33
CA ALA A 105 14.55 -40.26 55.85
C ALA A 105 15.04 -40.23 57.31
N VAL A 106 14.46 -41.13 58.11
CA VAL A 106 14.66 -41.38 59.55
C VAL A 106 16.04 -41.96 59.83
#